data_AF-A0A2V9ISB4-F1
#
_entry.id   AF-A0A2V9ISB4-F1
#
_cell.length_a   1.000
_cell.length_b   1.000
_cell.length_c   1.000
_cell.angle_alpha   90.00
_cell.angle_beta   90.00
_cell.angle_gamma   90.00
#
_symmetry.space_group_name_H-M   'P 1'
#
loop_
_entity.id
_entity.type
_entity.pdbx_description
1 polymer ?
#
loop_
_entity_poly.entity_id
_entity_poly.type
_entity_poly.pdbx_seq_one_letter_code
_entity_poly.pdbx_strand_id
1 'polypeptide(L)'
;MVSDPSPLFSDSLSLAELDGRRSELMEEFYEYLVPTAYVPNTTQLVELARGAEEKGGGTATGFALAVTALIYERFRYEKGATQVHSSVEDVLREGAGVCQDFAHLLLALARMRGLPGRYVSGYLAPSSPGKKESDMEEVRGGLSSHAWAEIFIAGAGWLGLDPTLGQPVSQQ
;
A
#
# COMPACT_ATOMS: atom_id res chain seq x y z
N MET A 1 -0.29 27.39 36.18
CA MET A 1 -1.10 27.07 34.98
C MET A 1 -0.19 26.30 34.06
N VAL A 2 -0.21 24.98 34.17
CA VAL A 2 0.54 24.10 33.25
C VAL A 2 -0.25 24.08 31.97
N SER A 3 0.34 24.63 30.91
CA SER A 3 -0.20 24.56 29.56
C SER A 3 -0.37 23.10 29.19
N ASP A 4 -1.60 22.71 28.90
CA ASP A 4 -1.95 21.39 28.40
C ASP A 4 -1.21 21.18 27.06
N PRO A 5 -0.39 20.13 26.89
CA PRO A 5 0.16 19.82 25.57
C PRO A 5 -1.03 19.46 24.68
N SER A 6 -1.30 20.32 23.70
CA SER A 6 -2.20 20.01 22.59
C SER A 6 -1.89 18.61 22.06
N PRO A 7 -2.89 17.77 21.72
CA PRO A 7 -2.63 16.45 21.20
C PRO A 7 -1.81 16.59 19.91
N LEU A 8 -0.51 16.31 20.01
CA LEU A 8 0.38 16.11 18.89
C LEU A 8 -0.14 14.86 18.16
N PHE A 9 -0.41 15.02 16.86
CA PHE A 9 -0.86 13.99 15.90
C PHE A 9 -2.36 13.64 15.95
N SER A 10 -3.13 14.19 15.02
CA SER A 10 -4.33 13.51 14.52
C SER A 10 -3.87 12.55 13.44
N ASP A 11 -3.69 11.27 13.78
CA ASP A 11 -3.19 10.20 12.89
C ASP A 11 -4.13 9.84 11.72
N SER A 12 -5.16 10.65 11.48
CA SER A 12 -6.23 10.28 10.58
C SER A 12 -6.82 11.49 9.88
N LEU A 13 -6.08 12.05 8.91
CA LEU A 13 -6.67 12.94 7.91
C LEU A 13 -7.91 12.25 7.33
N SER A 14 -9.09 12.86 7.45
CA SER A 14 -10.30 12.32 6.87
C SER A 14 -10.19 12.34 5.34
N LEU A 15 -10.94 11.47 4.67
CA LEU A 15 -11.00 11.46 3.21
C LEU A 15 -11.51 12.78 2.63
N ALA A 16 -12.39 13.49 3.35
CA ALA A 16 -12.87 14.81 2.96
C ALA A 16 -11.78 15.90 3.07
N GLU A 17 -10.98 15.87 4.13
CA GLU A 17 -9.84 16.79 4.28
C GLU A 17 -8.75 16.49 3.23
N LEU A 18 -8.52 15.21 2.91
CA LEU A 18 -7.65 14.81 1.79
C LEU A 18 -8.12 15.43 0.47
N ASP A 19 -9.42 15.40 0.19
CA ASP A 19 -9.98 16.01 -1.02
C ASP A 19 -9.77 17.52 -1.05
N GLY A 20 -9.89 18.19 0.10
CA GLY A 20 -9.59 19.62 0.24
C GLY A 20 -8.12 20.00 0.00
N ARG A 21 -7.19 19.05 0.19
CA ARG A 21 -5.73 19.25 0.03
C ARG A 21 -5.18 18.72 -1.29
N ARG A 22 -6.05 18.24 -2.19
CA ARG A 22 -5.63 17.57 -3.44
C ARG A 22 -4.69 18.42 -4.28
N SER A 23 -4.94 19.72 -4.44
CA SER A 23 -4.09 20.62 -5.23
C SER A 23 -2.69 20.78 -4.63
N GLU A 24 -2.61 21.02 -3.32
CA GLU A 24 -1.34 21.12 -2.57
C GLU A 24 -0.51 19.84 -2.74
N LEU A 25 -1.15 18.67 -2.55
CA LEU A 25 -0.48 17.37 -2.71
C LEU A 25 -0.06 17.12 -4.16
N MET A 26 -0.83 17.56 -5.15
CA MET A 26 -0.43 17.43 -6.56
C MET A 26 0.79 18.29 -6.87
N GLU A 27 0.88 19.50 -6.32
CA GLU A 27 2.02 20.40 -6.53
C GLU A 27 3.29 19.86 -5.88
N GLU A 28 3.19 19.35 -4.65
CA GLU A 28 4.34 18.86 -3.88
C GLU A 28 4.80 17.46 -4.29
N PHE A 29 3.85 16.55 -4.58
CA PHE A 29 4.12 15.13 -4.78
C PHE A 29 3.69 14.61 -6.15
N TYR A 30 3.68 15.47 -7.18
CA TYR A 30 3.26 15.14 -8.54
C TYR A 30 3.77 13.78 -9.03
N GLU A 31 5.08 13.52 -8.89
CA GLU A 31 5.72 12.28 -9.35
C GLU A 31 5.20 11.00 -8.67
N TYR A 32 4.65 11.12 -7.46
CA TYR A 32 4.12 10.02 -6.66
C TYR A 32 2.63 9.80 -6.85
N LEU A 33 1.98 10.65 -7.64
CA LEU A 33 0.53 10.67 -7.88
C LEU A 33 0.16 10.36 -9.32
N VAL A 34 1.08 10.59 -10.26
CA VAL A 34 0.83 10.31 -11.67
C VAL A 34 0.82 8.81 -12.00
N PRO A 35 0.04 8.40 -13.02
CA PRO A 35 0.07 7.05 -13.55
C PRO A 35 1.43 6.69 -14.14
N THR A 36 1.79 5.41 -14.08
CA THR A 36 2.99 4.86 -14.75
C THR A 36 2.61 3.62 -15.57
N ALA A 37 3.54 3.07 -16.35
CA ALA A 37 3.28 1.86 -17.14
C ALA A 37 2.78 0.68 -16.30
N TYR A 38 3.31 0.51 -15.08
CA TYR A 38 2.91 -0.55 -14.16
C TYR A 38 1.70 -0.18 -13.28
N VAL A 39 1.38 1.11 -13.21
CA VAL A 39 0.31 1.67 -12.39
C VAL A 39 -0.59 2.56 -13.28
N PRO A 40 -1.29 1.98 -14.26
CA PRO A 40 -2.15 2.74 -15.15
C PRO A 40 -3.44 3.18 -14.44
N ASN A 41 -4.07 4.24 -14.94
CA ASN A 41 -5.44 4.55 -14.59
C ASN A 41 -6.37 3.52 -15.22
N THR A 42 -6.95 2.63 -14.42
CA THR A 42 -7.87 1.60 -14.89
C THR A 42 -9.15 1.61 -14.05
N THR A 43 -10.30 1.53 -14.71
CA THR A 43 -11.61 1.50 -14.04
C THR A 43 -11.87 0.18 -13.32
N GLN A 44 -11.07 -0.85 -13.61
CA GLN A 44 -11.18 -2.17 -12.97
C GLN A 44 -10.92 -2.14 -11.45
N LEU A 45 -10.28 -1.07 -10.96
CA LEU A 45 -9.97 -0.89 -9.53
C LEU A 45 -11.06 -0.16 -8.73
N VAL A 46 -12.07 0.41 -9.39
CA VAL A 46 -13.11 1.23 -8.73
C VAL A 46 -13.82 0.45 -7.63
N GLU A 47 -14.15 -0.82 -7.89
CA GLU A 47 -14.82 -1.68 -6.90
C GLU A 47 -13.92 -2.02 -5.71
N LEU A 48 -12.62 -2.24 -5.94
CA LEU A 48 -11.66 -2.46 -4.86
C LEU A 48 -11.49 -1.20 -4.01
N ALA A 49 -11.40 -0.03 -4.65
CA ALA A 49 -11.27 1.25 -3.96
C ALA A 49 -12.52 1.57 -3.12
N ARG A 50 -13.72 1.38 -3.68
CA ARG A 50 -14.96 1.56 -2.92
C ARG A 50 -15.00 0.64 -1.69
N GLY A 51 -14.66 -0.64 -1.87
CA GLY A 51 -14.58 -1.58 -0.75
C GLY A 51 -13.55 -1.17 0.31
N ALA A 52 -12.46 -0.53 -0.09
CA ALA A 52 -11.46 0.02 0.84
C ALA A 52 -11.95 1.28 1.56
N GLU A 53 -12.69 2.17 0.88
CA GLU A 53 -13.30 3.35 1.53
C GLU A 53 -14.33 2.94 2.58
N GLU A 54 -15.17 1.95 2.26
CA GLU A 54 -16.15 1.38 3.19
C GLU A 54 -15.50 0.77 4.44
N LYS A 55 -14.41 0.01 4.25
CA LYS A 55 -13.66 -0.61 5.35
C LYS A 55 -12.71 0.36 6.08
N GLY A 56 -12.34 1.46 5.45
CA GLY A 56 -11.26 2.37 5.89
C GLY A 56 -11.66 3.42 6.92
N GLY A 57 -12.90 3.37 7.43
CA GLY A 57 -13.36 4.26 8.50
C GLY A 57 -13.37 5.75 8.13
N GLY A 58 -13.35 6.09 6.85
CA GLY A 58 -13.39 7.48 6.37
C GLY A 58 -12.08 8.26 6.49
N THR A 59 -10.95 7.59 6.71
CA THR A 59 -9.63 8.24 6.90
C THR A 59 -8.63 7.81 5.84
N ALA A 60 -7.65 8.66 5.52
CA ALA A 60 -6.58 8.37 4.58
C ALA A 60 -5.74 7.14 5.02
N THR A 61 -5.35 7.11 6.30
CA THR A 61 -4.63 5.99 6.90
C THR A 61 -5.46 4.72 6.85
N GLY A 62 -6.74 4.79 7.26
CA GLY A 62 -7.63 3.64 7.26
C GLY A 62 -7.91 3.11 5.85
N PHE A 63 -8.05 3.99 4.85
CA PHE A 63 -8.14 3.59 3.45
C PHE A 63 -6.89 2.82 2.99
N ALA A 64 -5.68 3.34 3.26
CA ALA A 64 -4.44 2.69 2.85
C ALA A 64 -4.27 1.30 3.50
N LEU A 65 -4.61 1.18 4.79
CA LEU A 65 -4.64 -0.11 5.51
C LEU A 65 -5.70 -1.06 4.95
N ALA A 66 -6.90 -0.57 4.65
CA ALA A 66 -7.98 -1.37 4.08
C ALA A 66 -7.63 -1.90 2.67
N VAL A 67 -6.99 -1.08 1.82
CA VAL A 67 -6.46 -1.54 0.53
C VAL A 67 -5.44 -2.66 0.72
N THR A 68 -4.51 -2.48 1.66
CA THR A 68 -3.45 -3.46 1.94
C THR A 68 -4.04 -4.81 2.35
N ALA A 69 -5.02 -4.80 3.25
CA ALA A 69 -5.73 -6.01 3.67
C ALA A 69 -6.55 -6.64 2.54
N LEU A 70 -7.26 -5.84 1.74
CA LEU A 70 -8.06 -6.34 0.62
C LEU A 70 -7.22 -7.02 -0.45
N ILE A 71 -6.02 -6.51 -0.74
CA ILE A 71 -5.11 -7.16 -1.69
C ILE A 71 -4.65 -8.51 -1.12
N TYR A 72 -4.23 -8.54 0.15
CA TYR A 72 -3.82 -9.77 0.83
C TYR A 72 -4.93 -10.84 0.84
N GLU A 73 -6.17 -10.43 1.08
CA GLU A 73 -7.34 -11.34 1.13
C GLU A 73 -7.75 -11.85 -0.26
N ARG A 74 -7.64 -11.02 -1.31
CA ARG A 74 -8.21 -11.32 -2.63
C ARG A 74 -7.26 -11.98 -3.61
N PHE A 75 -5.95 -11.73 -3.48
CA PHE A 75 -4.96 -12.21 -4.45
C PHE A 75 -4.10 -13.32 -3.85
N ARG A 76 -4.03 -14.45 -4.56
CA ARG A 76 -3.12 -15.52 -4.21
C ARG A 76 -1.71 -15.13 -4.63
N TYR A 77 -0.72 -15.45 -3.83
CA TYR A 77 0.63 -15.33 -4.31
C TYR A 77 1.09 -16.63 -4.93
N GLU A 78 1.70 -16.48 -6.09
CA GLU A 78 2.12 -17.60 -6.89
C GLU A 78 3.31 -17.18 -7.75
N LYS A 79 4.48 -17.76 -7.48
CA LYS A 79 5.68 -17.51 -8.30
C LYS A 79 5.41 -18.02 -9.72
N GLY A 80 5.66 -17.18 -10.71
CA GLY A 80 5.44 -17.53 -12.12
C GLY A 80 4.00 -17.34 -12.62
N ALA A 81 3.06 -16.90 -11.77
CA ALA A 81 1.74 -16.46 -12.23
C ALA A 81 1.81 -15.18 -13.09
N THR A 82 2.84 -14.38 -12.88
CA THR A 82 3.09 -13.13 -13.59
C THR A 82 4.53 -13.09 -14.12
N GLN A 83 4.76 -12.26 -15.14
CA GLN A 83 6.10 -11.95 -15.63
C GLN A 83 6.55 -10.60 -15.06
N VAL A 84 7.84 -10.29 -15.15
CA VAL A 84 8.41 -9.01 -14.65
C VAL A 84 7.66 -7.78 -15.23
N HIS A 85 7.02 -7.93 -16.39
CA HIS A 85 6.32 -6.88 -17.11
C HIS A 85 4.80 -6.92 -16.94
N SER A 86 4.27 -7.79 -16.05
CA SER A 86 2.84 -7.90 -15.81
C SER A 86 2.28 -6.58 -15.30
N SER A 87 1.14 -6.19 -15.89
CA SER A 87 0.41 -4.99 -15.50
C SER A 87 -0.54 -5.30 -14.33
N VAL A 88 -1.03 -4.26 -13.66
CA VAL A 88 -2.13 -4.37 -12.70
C VAL A 88 -3.34 -5.14 -13.27
N GLU A 89 -3.61 -5.01 -14.57
CA GLU A 89 -4.75 -5.63 -15.23
C GLU A 89 -4.57 -7.15 -15.40
N ASP A 90 -3.32 -7.61 -15.55
CA ASP A 90 -3.02 -9.04 -15.60
C ASP A 90 -3.25 -9.69 -14.24
N VAL A 91 -2.82 -9.03 -13.17
CA VAL A 91 -3.01 -9.50 -11.78
C VAL A 91 -4.49 -9.57 -11.43
N LEU A 92 -5.27 -8.57 -11.85
CA LEU A 92 -6.72 -8.56 -11.68
C LEU A 92 -7.42 -9.72 -12.40
N ARG A 93 -6.92 -10.12 -13.58
CA ARG A 93 -7.47 -11.22 -14.38
C ARG A 93 -7.11 -12.58 -13.79
N GLU A 94 -5.86 -12.79 -13.41
CA GLU A 94 -5.37 -14.06 -12.88
C GLU A 94 -5.80 -14.29 -11.42
N GLY A 95 -6.04 -13.22 -10.68
CA GLY A 95 -6.29 -13.28 -9.23
C GLY A 95 -5.07 -13.77 -8.45
N ALA A 96 -3.89 -13.70 -9.06
CA ALA A 96 -2.63 -14.10 -8.47
C ALA A 96 -1.45 -13.27 -8.99
N GLY A 97 -0.36 -13.20 -8.21
CA GLY A 97 0.85 -12.46 -8.57
C GLY A 97 1.96 -12.60 -7.54
N VAL A 98 2.98 -11.73 -7.63
CA VAL A 98 4.10 -11.66 -6.70
C VAL A 98 4.15 -10.32 -5.93
N CYS A 99 5.14 -10.12 -5.05
CA CYS A 99 5.23 -8.93 -4.20
C CYS A 99 5.29 -7.62 -4.99
N GLN A 100 5.98 -7.62 -6.14
CA GLN A 100 6.01 -6.48 -7.07
C GLN A 100 4.60 -6.09 -7.54
N ASP A 101 3.80 -7.08 -7.94
CA ASP A 101 2.44 -6.88 -8.44
C ASP A 101 1.52 -6.28 -7.37
N PHE A 102 1.64 -6.78 -6.15
CA PHE A 102 0.81 -6.31 -5.04
C PHE A 102 1.20 -4.91 -4.60
N ALA A 103 2.50 -4.57 -4.61
CA ALA A 103 2.96 -3.20 -4.38
C ALA A 103 2.42 -2.25 -5.46
N HIS A 104 2.41 -2.65 -6.74
CA HIS A 104 1.82 -1.85 -7.81
C HIS A 104 0.30 -1.69 -7.67
N LEU A 105 -0.44 -2.73 -7.27
CA LEU A 105 -1.87 -2.64 -6.97
C LEU A 105 -2.17 -1.64 -5.85
N LEU A 106 -1.40 -1.69 -4.77
CA LEU A 106 -1.54 -0.75 -3.66
C LEU A 106 -1.26 0.69 -4.11
N LEU A 107 -0.21 0.91 -4.91
CA LEU A 107 0.08 2.22 -5.49
C LEU A 107 -1.03 2.72 -6.41
N ALA A 108 -1.61 1.84 -7.24
CA ALA A 108 -2.70 2.21 -8.14
C ALA A 108 -3.92 2.71 -7.37
N LEU A 109 -4.31 1.99 -6.32
CA LEU A 109 -5.46 2.33 -5.48
C LEU A 109 -5.20 3.59 -4.64
N ALA A 110 -4.00 3.75 -4.09
CA ALA A 110 -3.60 4.94 -3.35
C ALA A 110 -3.64 6.19 -4.24
N ARG A 111 -3.00 6.13 -5.42
CA ARG A 111 -2.94 7.25 -6.38
C ARG A 111 -4.31 7.61 -6.92
N MET A 112 -5.15 6.62 -7.22
CA MET A 112 -6.53 6.85 -7.62
C MET A 112 -7.31 7.62 -6.54
N ARG A 113 -7.02 7.38 -5.25
CA ARG A 113 -7.64 8.16 -4.16
C ARG A 113 -7.00 9.53 -3.94
N GLY A 114 -5.87 9.83 -4.56
CA GLY A 114 -5.11 11.07 -4.39
C GLY A 114 -4.08 10.99 -3.26
N LEU A 115 -3.70 9.78 -2.83
CA LEU A 115 -2.62 9.57 -1.87
C LEU A 115 -1.29 9.37 -2.62
N PRO A 116 -0.26 10.19 -2.33
CA PRO A 116 1.06 9.98 -2.92
C PRO A 116 1.64 8.64 -2.48
N GLY A 117 2.19 7.89 -3.42
CA GLY A 117 2.78 6.58 -3.14
C GLY A 117 4.04 6.32 -3.95
N ARG A 118 5.02 5.65 -3.32
CA ARG A 118 6.25 5.20 -3.96
C ARG A 118 6.50 3.71 -3.76
N TYR A 119 7.07 3.09 -4.78
CA TYR A 119 7.50 1.71 -4.76
C TYR A 119 8.81 1.58 -3.98
N VAL A 120 8.92 0.56 -3.15
CA VAL A 120 10.15 0.26 -2.41
C VAL A 120 10.51 -1.21 -2.58
N SER A 121 11.80 -1.49 -2.79
CA SER A 121 12.35 -2.83 -2.85
C SER A 121 13.57 -2.92 -1.95
N GLY A 122 13.69 -4.01 -1.20
CA GLY A 122 14.75 -4.20 -0.20
C GLY A 122 14.71 -5.60 0.39
N TYR A 123 15.19 -5.77 1.62
CA TYR A 123 15.15 -7.04 2.33
C TYR A 123 14.36 -6.86 3.63
N LEU A 124 13.42 -7.77 3.91
CA LEU A 124 12.71 -7.81 5.19
C LEU A 124 13.32 -8.90 6.08
N ALA A 125 13.70 -8.51 7.30
CA ALA A 125 14.12 -9.47 8.31
C ALA A 125 12.89 -10.11 8.97
N PRO A 126 12.92 -11.42 9.32
CA PRO A 126 11.80 -12.06 9.98
C PRO A 126 11.55 -11.47 11.37
N SER A 127 10.33 -11.00 11.64
CA SER A 127 9.98 -10.25 12.86
C SER A 127 9.73 -11.11 14.12
N SER A 128 10.08 -12.40 14.14
CA SER A 128 9.84 -13.24 15.33
C SER A 128 10.98 -14.22 15.63
N PRO A 129 11.72 -14.05 16.75
CA PRO A 129 12.69 -15.04 17.22
C PRO A 129 11.92 -16.25 17.79
N GLY A 130 11.75 -17.31 16.99
CA GLY A 130 11.20 -18.59 17.47
C GLY A 130 10.09 -19.20 16.63
N LYS A 131 9.58 -18.52 15.59
CA LYS A 131 8.92 -19.23 14.49
C LYS A 131 10.01 -19.84 13.63
N LYS A 132 9.94 -21.14 13.33
CA LYS A 132 10.94 -21.78 12.46
C LYS A 132 10.94 -21.05 11.12
N GLU A 133 12.10 -20.83 10.49
CA GLU A 133 12.19 -20.37 9.09
C GLU A 133 11.28 -21.16 8.14
N SER A 134 10.93 -22.41 8.47
CA SER A 134 9.98 -23.24 7.75
C SER A 134 8.51 -22.92 8.00
N ASP A 135 8.16 -22.29 9.13
CA ASP A 135 6.80 -21.80 9.40
C ASP A 135 6.59 -20.40 8.78
N MET A 136 7.71 -19.76 8.40
CA MET A 136 7.80 -18.66 7.43
C MET A 136 8.33 -19.21 6.10
N GLU A 137 7.83 -20.37 5.65
CA GLU A 137 8.28 -21.07 4.44
C GLU A 137 8.31 -20.12 3.23
N GLU A 138 9.51 -19.57 3.03
CA GLU A 138 9.88 -18.53 2.10
C GLU A 138 9.17 -17.19 2.37
N VAL A 139 9.93 -16.08 2.44
CA VAL A 139 9.42 -14.71 2.27
C VAL A 139 8.84 -14.54 0.86
N ARG A 140 7.98 -15.44 0.35
CA ARG A 140 7.53 -15.42 -1.04
C ARG A 140 8.75 -15.15 -1.96
N GLY A 141 9.83 -15.90 -1.70
CA GLY A 141 11.18 -15.57 -2.21
C GLY A 141 12.40 -15.73 -1.27
N GLY A 142 12.33 -16.30 -0.06
CA GLY A 142 13.56 -16.51 0.76
C GLY A 142 14.35 -15.21 1.06
N LEU A 143 15.67 -15.28 1.30
CA LEU A 143 16.58 -14.13 1.45
C LEU A 143 16.69 -13.23 0.18
N SER A 144 15.70 -13.27 -0.71
CA SER A 144 15.63 -12.46 -1.93
C SER A 144 15.07 -11.07 -1.64
N SER A 145 15.27 -10.18 -2.59
CA SER A 145 14.63 -8.87 -2.62
C SER A 145 13.11 -8.99 -2.50
N HIS A 146 12.52 -8.20 -1.62
CA HIS A 146 11.08 -8.06 -1.41
C HIS A 146 10.62 -6.65 -1.77
N ALA A 147 9.36 -6.52 -2.18
CA ALA A 147 8.77 -5.27 -2.63
C ALA A 147 7.53 -4.90 -1.82
N TRP A 148 7.41 -3.62 -1.49
CA TRP A 148 6.28 -3.02 -0.80
C TRP A 148 6.02 -1.60 -1.33
N ALA A 149 5.05 -0.89 -0.75
CA ALA A 149 4.81 0.51 -1.08
C ALA A 149 4.85 1.38 0.19
N GLU A 150 5.32 2.61 0.02
CA GLU A 150 5.19 3.65 1.04
C GLU A 150 4.15 4.67 0.57
N ILE A 151 3.18 4.95 1.44
CA ILE A 151 2.09 5.89 1.18
C ILE A 151 2.27 7.11 2.08
N PHE A 152 2.28 8.30 1.49
CA PHE A 152 2.38 9.53 2.25
C PHE A 152 1.03 9.90 2.86
N ILE A 153 1.02 10.05 4.18
CA ILE A 153 -0.12 10.52 4.96
C ILE A 153 0.25 11.88 5.55
N ALA A 154 -0.48 12.92 5.18
CA ALA A 154 -0.19 14.26 5.66
C ALA A 154 -0.33 14.32 7.19
N GLY A 155 0.74 14.73 7.87
CA GLY A 155 0.84 14.74 9.34
C GLY A 155 1.55 13.52 9.93
N ALA A 156 1.55 12.36 9.26
CA ALA A 156 2.22 11.13 9.71
C ALA A 156 3.44 10.75 8.86
N GLY A 157 3.61 11.33 7.67
CA GLY A 157 4.74 11.05 6.78
C GLY A 157 4.54 9.78 5.94
N TRP A 158 5.64 9.11 5.59
CA TRP A 158 5.63 7.91 4.75
C TRP A 158 5.33 6.65 5.58
N LEU A 159 4.17 6.03 5.33
CA LEU A 159 3.75 4.79 5.94
C LEU A 159 4.09 3.61 5.01
N GLY A 160 4.99 2.73 5.45
CA GLY A 160 5.34 1.50 4.73
C GLY A 160 4.27 0.42 4.91
N LEU A 161 3.74 -0.09 3.80
CA LEU A 161 2.65 -1.06 3.77
C LEU A 161 3.01 -2.23 2.85
N ASP A 162 2.86 -3.44 3.37
CA ASP A 162 3.13 -4.67 2.64
C ASP A 162 1.83 -5.43 2.34
N PRO A 163 1.29 -5.30 1.11
CA PRO A 163 0.09 -6.01 0.69
C PRO A 163 0.32 -7.52 0.49
N THR A 164 1.58 -7.97 0.45
CA THR A 164 1.93 -9.37 0.41
C THR A 164 1.72 -10.04 1.76
N LEU A 165 1.93 -9.30 2.85
CA LEU A 165 1.76 -9.76 4.22
C LEU A 165 0.49 -9.22 4.89
N GLY A 166 -0.22 -8.28 4.24
CA GLY A 166 -1.46 -7.70 4.74
C GLY A 166 -1.28 -6.74 5.92
N GLN A 167 -0.07 -6.20 6.11
CA GLN A 167 0.30 -5.46 7.32
C GLN A 167 1.30 -4.34 7.04
N PRO A 168 1.46 -3.35 7.96
CA PRO A 168 2.55 -2.38 7.87
C PRO A 168 3.93 -3.04 7.91
N VAL A 169 4.89 -2.42 7.22
CA VAL A 169 6.30 -2.81 7.33
C VAL A 169 6.83 -2.35 8.69
N SER A 170 7.40 -3.27 9.47
CA SER A 170 8.10 -2.91 10.70
C SER A 170 9.33 -2.07 10.35
N GLN A 171 9.32 -0.78 10.72
CA GLN A 171 10.53 0.04 10.66
C GLN A 171 11.50 -0.43 11.74
N GLN A 172 12.77 -0.57 11.39
CA GLN A 172 13.86 -0.84 12.34
C GLN A 172 14.19 0.40 13.15
#